data_AF-A0A3G4W388-F1
#
_entry.id   AF-A0A3G4W388-F1
#
_cell.length_a   1.000
_cell.length_b   1.000
_cell.length_c   1.000
_cell.angle_alpha   90.00
_cell.angle_beta   90.00
_cell.angle_gamma   90.00
#
_symmetry.space_group_name_H-M   'P 1'
#
loop_
_entity.id
_entity.type
_entity.pdbx_description
1 polymer ?
#
loop_
_entity_poly.entity_id
_entity_poly.type
_entity_poly.pdbx_seq_one_letter_code
_entity_poly.pdbx_strand_id
1 'polypeptide(L)'
;MSAASSYASGVFEVPLLGDTIGENLDRTVRRFPGRDALVDRAAGRRWTYAEFAADVDALALGLLDLGITKGDRVGIWAPNRAEWTLVQYATAKIGAILVTVNPAYRSHELEYVLRQSGMRMLVAAERFKSSDYAAMIEEVRPGCPELEFTVLLDGPRWTELLERGRQGDPARLARAQAELSADDPINIQYTSGTTGFPKGATLSHHNILNNGFFVGELCHYTELDRVCIPVPFYHCFGMVMGNLACTSHGAAMVIPAPSFEPAATLAAVEAESCTSLYGVPTMFISALADPGFASYDLSGLRTGIMAGSPCPVEVMKEVIDRMGMTEVSICYGMTETSPVSTQTRADDSVERRVSTVGRVGPHLEVKVVDPGTGRTVPCGEPGELCTRGYSVMLGYWGEPERTAEAVDAARWMHTGDLAVMDEDGYLSITGRIKDMVIRGGENLYPREIEEFLHTHPDVLDVQVIGVPDPKYGEELMAWVRMREGAEPLTAEAVRAYCAGRLAHFKIPRYVHVVEEFPMTVTGKIRKIEMRETAARLLDPPA
;
A
#
# COMPACT_ATOMS: atom_id res chain seq x y z
N MET A 1 -29.85 -2.22 27.81
CA MET A 1 -29.64 -1.56 26.52
C MET A 1 -28.98 -2.59 25.62
N SER A 2 -29.49 -2.86 24.40
CA SER A 2 -28.75 -3.76 23.50
C SER A 2 -27.43 -3.08 23.18
N ALA A 3 -26.32 -3.81 23.24
CA ALA A 3 -25.03 -3.27 22.84
C ALA A 3 -25.13 -2.73 21.40
N ALA A 4 -24.46 -1.61 21.13
CA ALA A 4 -24.38 -1.05 19.79
C ALA A 4 -23.79 -2.11 18.84
N SER A 5 -24.29 -2.18 17.61
CA SER A 5 -23.76 -3.13 16.60
C SER A 5 -22.47 -2.56 16.00
N SER A 6 -21.45 -3.40 15.77
CA SER A 6 -20.19 -3.02 15.11
C SER A 6 -20.38 -2.77 13.61
N TYR A 7 -21.08 -1.69 13.27
CA TYR A 7 -21.35 -1.24 11.92
C TYR A 7 -21.25 0.29 11.86
N ALA A 8 -20.56 0.82 10.85
CA ALA A 8 -20.42 2.25 10.63
C ALA A 8 -20.54 2.58 9.14
N SER A 9 -21.09 3.77 8.85
CA SER A 9 -21.20 4.34 7.51
C SER A 9 -20.60 5.75 7.50
N GLY A 10 -19.67 5.99 6.59
CA GLY A 10 -18.98 7.26 6.46
C GLY A 10 -19.80 8.26 5.67
N VAL A 11 -20.67 9.01 6.33
CA VAL A 11 -21.42 10.10 5.69
C VAL A 11 -20.48 11.27 5.39
N PHE A 12 -20.59 11.85 4.20
CA PHE A 12 -19.78 13.00 3.79
C PHE A 12 -20.56 13.94 2.87
N GLU A 13 -20.31 15.25 2.99
CA GLU A 13 -21.06 16.27 2.25
C GLU A 13 -20.62 16.40 0.78
N VAL A 14 -19.33 16.19 0.50
CA VAL A 14 -18.79 16.24 -0.86
C VAL A 14 -19.21 14.96 -1.61
N PRO A 15 -19.90 15.06 -2.76
CA PRO A 15 -20.30 13.88 -3.54
C PRO A 15 -19.11 13.09 -4.08
N LEU A 16 -19.34 11.82 -4.40
CA LEU A 16 -18.40 11.03 -5.20
C LEU A 16 -18.11 11.73 -6.53
N LEU A 17 -16.85 11.72 -6.91
CA LEU A 17 -16.38 12.12 -8.23
C LEU A 17 -16.89 11.14 -9.29
N GLY A 18 -17.43 11.70 -10.37
CA GLY A 18 -17.89 10.97 -11.55
C GLY A 18 -17.00 11.15 -12.78
N ASP A 19 -15.88 11.87 -12.65
CA ASP A 19 -14.89 12.03 -13.71
C ASP A 19 -13.93 10.83 -13.78
N THR A 20 -13.39 10.57 -14.97
CA THR A 20 -12.22 9.69 -15.11
C THR A 20 -10.97 10.39 -14.56
N ILE A 21 -9.93 9.63 -14.27
CA ILE A 21 -8.63 10.17 -13.81
C ILE A 21 -8.07 11.20 -14.81
N GLY A 22 -8.23 10.97 -16.12
CA GLY A 22 -7.78 11.89 -17.16
C GLY A 22 -8.55 13.22 -17.13
N GLU A 23 -9.89 13.16 -17.05
CA GLU A 23 -10.74 14.36 -16.95
C GLU A 23 -10.49 15.15 -15.66
N ASN A 24 -10.25 14.44 -14.56
CA ASN A 24 -9.88 15.03 -13.27
C ASN A 24 -8.57 15.81 -13.38
N LEU A 25 -7.53 15.20 -13.95
CA LEU A 25 -6.25 15.86 -14.20
C LEU A 25 -6.46 17.10 -15.08
N ASP A 26 -7.21 16.98 -16.18
CA ASP A 26 -7.48 18.10 -17.09
C ASP A 26 -8.19 19.26 -16.37
N ARG A 27 -9.10 18.95 -15.44
CA ARG A 27 -9.78 19.93 -14.59
C ARG A 27 -8.81 20.62 -13.62
N THR A 28 -7.92 19.88 -12.99
CA THR A 28 -6.88 20.45 -12.12
C THR A 28 -5.93 21.34 -12.91
N VAL A 29 -5.46 20.89 -14.07
CA VAL A 29 -4.54 21.63 -14.95
C VAL A 29 -5.15 22.97 -15.38
N ARG A 30 -6.45 23.00 -15.72
CA ARG A 30 -7.14 24.26 -16.03
C ARG A 30 -7.18 25.24 -14.86
N ARG A 31 -7.22 24.74 -13.62
CA ARG A 31 -7.27 25.58 -12.40
C ARG A 31 -5.88 26.06 -11.98
N PHE A 32 -4.85 25.23 -12.11
CA PHE A 32 -3.53 25.46 -11.53
C PHE A 32 -2.37 25.23 -12.52
N PRO A 33 -2.41 25.73 -13.76
CA PRO A 33 -1.47 25.33 -14.81
C PRO A 33 0.00 25.62 -14.49
N GLY A 34 0.27 26.72 -13.78
CA GLY A 34 1.63 27.17 -13.44
C GLY A 34 2.16 26.68 -12.10
N ARG A 35 1.40 25.89 -11.33
CA ARG A 35 1.89 25.29 -10.08
C ARG A 35 2.67 24.02 -10.38
N ASP A 36 3.63 23.68 -9.52
CA ASP A 36 4.35 22.40 -9.61
C ASP A 36 3.36 21.23 -9.45
N ALA A 37 3.34 20.33 -10.43
CA ALA A 37 2.64 19.05 -10.31
C ALA A 37 3.57 17.95 -9.80
N LEU A 38 4.83 17.98 -10.22
CA LEU A 38 5.79 16.92 -9.99
C LEU A 38 7.20 17.47 -9.85
N VAL A 39 7.92 16.99 -8.83
CA VAL A 39 9.35 17.22 -8.65
C VAL A 39 10.04 15.87 -8.45
N ASP A 40 10.95 15.52 -9.36
CA ASP A 40 11.84 14.35 -9.25
C ASP A 40 13.22 14.82 -8.80
N ARG A 41 13.49 14.69 -7.50
CA ARG A 41 14.72 15.21 -6.88
C ARG A 41 15.96 14.46 -7.36
N ALA A 42 15.88 13.14 -7.48
CA ALA A 42 16.98 12.32 -7.94
C ALA A 42 17.37 12.62 -9.39
N ALA A 43 16.39 12.90 -10.25
CA ALA A 43 16.63 13.28 -11.64
C ALA A 43 16.89 14.78 -11.84
N GLY A 44 16.70 15.62 -10.82
CA GLY A 44 16.82 17.08 -10.92
C GLY A 44 15.79 17.73 -11.87
N ARG A 45 14.61 17.12 -11.99
CA ARG A 45 13.56 17.55 -12.94
C ARG A 45 12.30 17.99 -12.21
N ARG A 46 11.59 18.95 -12.80
CA ARG A 46 10.32 19.46 -12.28
C ARG A 46 9.37 19.77 -13.42
N TRP A 47 8.07 19.67 -13.13
CA TRP A 47 7.00 20.00 -14.04
C TRP A 47 5.98 20.86 -13.33
N THR A 48 5.57 21.92 -14.02
CA THR A 48 4.27 22.54 -13.75
C THR A 48 3.13 21.60 -14.19
N TYR A 49 1.91 21.83 -13.73
CA TYR A 49 0.74 21.09 -14.20
C TYR A 49 0.55 21.16 -15.71
N ALA A 50 0.81 22.30 -16.34
CA ALA A 50 0.73 22.44 -17.79
C ALA A 50 1.78 21.58 -18.52
N GLU A 51 3.03 21.57 -18.06
CA GLU A 51 4.10 20.75 -18.64
C GLU A 51 3.85 19.25 -18.41
N PHE A 52 3.41 18.89 -17.20
CA PHE A 52 3.05 17.51 -16.86
C PHE A 52 1.93 16.99 -17.75
N ALA A 53 0.86 17.78 -17.93
CA ALA A 53 -0.24 17.41 -18.81
C ALA A 53 0.20 17.28 -20.27
N ALA A 54 1.08 18.15 -20.76
CA ALA A 54 1.60 18.07 -22.12
C ALA A 54 2.42 16.80 -22.36
N ASP A 55 3.28 16.40 -21.41
CA ASP A 55 4.04 15.14 -21.51
C ASP A 55 3.15 13.90 -21.34
N VAL A 56 2.11 13.97 -20.50
CA VAL A 56 1.08 12.93 -20.38
C VAL A 56 0.29 12.76 -21.68
N ASP A 57 -0.17 13.85 -22.29
CA ASP A 57 -0.92 13.83 -23.55
C ASP A 57 -0.06 13.32 -24.70
N ALA A 58 1.21 13.74 -24.75
CA ALA A 58 2.17 13.20 -25.70
C ALA A 58 2.33 11.69 -25.54
N LEU A 59 2.56 11.20 -24.32
CA LEU A 59 2.69 9.77 -24.07
C LEU A 59 1.41 9.01 -24.45
N ALA A 60 0.23 9.54 -24.10
CA ALA A 60 -1.06 8.95 -24.45
C ALA A 60 -1.25 8.83 -25.97
N LEU A 61 -0.91 9.88 -26.73
CA LEU A 61 -0.96 9.87 -28.19
C LEU A 61 0.05 8.90 -28.79
N GLY A 62 1.25 8.81 -28.23
CA GLY A 62 2.27 7.84 -28.63
C GLY A 62 1.79 6.39 -28.43
N LEU A 63 1.16 6.09 -27.28
CA LEU A 63 0.57 4.78 -27.01
C LEU A 63 -0.54 4.44 -28.01
N LEU A 64 -1.42 5.40 -28.32
CA LEU A 64 -2.43 5.24 -29.36
C LEU A 64 -1.79 4.99 -30.73
N ASP A 65 -0.67 5.64 -31.08
CA ASP A 65 0.06 5.40 -32.35
C ASP A 65 0.62 3.97 -32.45
N LEU A 66 1.07 3.40 -31.33
CA LEU A 66 1.41 1.97 -31.23
C LEU A 66 0.20 1.03 -31.31
N GLY A 67 -1.01 1.59 -31.35
CA GLY A 67 -2.26 0.84 -31.38
C GLY A 67 -2.71 0.33 -30.03
N ILE A 68 -2.15 0.83 -28.92
CA ILE A 68 -2.67 0.56 -27.58
C ILE A 68 -3.98 1.32 -27.41
N THR A 69 -5.03 0.62 -26.98
CA THR A 69 -6.39 1.15 -26.89
C THR A 69 -7.07 0.75 -25.58
N LYS A 70 -8.32 1.20 -25.39
CA LYS A 70 -9.13 0.88 -24.20
C LYS A 70 -9.14 -0.62 -23.92
N GLY A 71 -8.82 -1.02 -22.69
CA GLY A 71 -8.78 -2.41 -22.24
C GLY A 71 -7.46 -3.14 -22.50
N ASP A 72 -6.52 -2.57 -23.25
CA ASP A 72 -5.16 -3.13 -23.38
C ASP A 72 -4.41 -3.02 -22.05
N ARG A 73 -3.61 -4.05 -21.70
CA ARG A 73 -2.81 -4.06 -20.47
C ARG A 73 -1.42 -3.53 -20.74
N VAL A 74 -1.08 -2.43 -20.08
CA VAL A 74 0.24 -1.79 -20.16
C VAL A 74 0.91 -1.91 -18.79
N GLY A 75 1.97 -2.69 -18.71
CA GLY A 75 2.74 -2.84 -17.48
C GLY A 75 3.78 -1.76 -17.29
N ILE A 76 4.04 -1.44 -16.03
CA ILE A 76 5.20 -0.64 -15.63
C ILE A 76 6.05 -1.37 -14.60
N TRP A 77 7.32 -1.59 -14.93
CA TRP A 77 8.31 -2.24 -14.08
C TRP A 77 9.50 -1.32 -13.82
N ALA A 78 9.32 -0.39 -12.88
CA ALA A 78 10.30 0.63 -12.57
C ALA A 78 10.22 1.07 -11.09
N PRO A 79 11.33 1.52 -10.50
CA PRO A 79 11.33 2.24 -9.21
C PRO A 79 10.56 3.56 -9.32
N ASN A 80 10.47 4.31 -8.21
CA ASN A 80 9.84 5.64 -8.25
C ASN A 80 10.64 6.57 -9.18
N ARG A 81 9.95 7.19 -10.15
CA ARG A 81 10.52 8.17 -11.07
C ARG A 81 9.39 8.90 -11.80
N ALA A 82 9.69 10.05 -12.38
CA ALA A 82 8.70 10.85 -13.09
C ALA A 82 7.94 10.07 -14.18
N GLU A 83 8.65 9.26 -14.98
CA GLU A 83 8.04 8.48 -16.06
C GLU A 83 6.98 7.50 -15.56
N TRP A 84 7.08 7.05 -14.31
CA TRP A 84 6.06 6.19 -13.72
C TRP A 84 4.72 6.91 -13.62
N THR A 85 4.75 8.16 -13.15
CA THR A 85 3.56 9.00 -13.09
C THR A 85 3.04 9.32 -14.49
N LEU A 86 3.91 9.60 -15.47
CA LEU A 86 3.48 9.84 -16.85
C LEU A 86 2.70 8.65 -17.42
N VAL A 87 3.22 7.42 -17.26
CA VAL A 87 2.54 6.20 -17.73
C VAL A 87 1.20 6.01 -17.01
N GLN A 88 1.11 6.29 -15.71
CA GLN A 88 -0.15 6.20 -14.95
C GLN A 88 -1.25 7.08 -15.55
N TYR A 89 -0.98 8.35 -15.83
CA TYR A 89 -2.01 9.25 -16.37
C TYR A 89 -2.23 9.05 -17.88
N ALA A 90 -1.19 8.73 -18.65
CA ALA A 90 -1.33 8.49 -20.08
C ALA A 90 -2.20 7.27 -20.38
N THR A 91 -1.99 6.16 -19.65
CA THR A 91 -2.84 4.96 -19.75
C THR A 91 -4.27 5.27 -19.33
N ALA A 92 -4.45 6.03 -18.24
CA ALA A 92 -5.76 6.49 -17.78
C ALA A 92 -6.53 7.32 -18.82
N LYS A 93 -5.86 8.18 -19.60
CA LYS A 93 -6.51 9.00 -20.63
C LYS A 93 -6.97 8.22 -21.86
N ILE A 94 -6.43 7.03 -22.10
CA ILE A 94 -6.77 6.21 -23.28
C ILE A 94 -7.56 4.95 -22.90
N GLY A 95 -7.85 4.76 -21.61
CA GLY A 95 -8.54 3.57 -21.09
C GLY A 95 -7.68 2.31 -21.08
N ALA A 96 -6.36 2.42 -21.22
CA ALA A 96 -5.46 1.28 -21.09
C ALA A 96 -5.29 0.92 -19.60
N ILE A 97 -5.33 -0.37 -19.29
CA ILE A 97 -5.27 -0.88 -17.93
C ILE A 97 -3.79 -0.91 -17.50
N LEU A 98 -3.43 -0.05 -16.55
CA LEU A 98 -2.10 -0.02 -15.97
C LEU A 98 -1.88 -1.25 -15.08
N VAL A 99 -0.89 -2.09 -15.42
CA VAL A 99 -0.46 -3.20 -14.58
C VAL A 99 0.78 -2.78 -13.79
N THR A 100 0.69 -2.70 -12.47
CA THR A 100 1.86 -2.33 -11.66
C THR A 100 2.71 -3.55 -11.37
N VAL A 101 3.97 -3.52 -11.80
CA VAL A 101 4.91 -4.62 -11.60
C VAL A 101 5.91 -4.23 -10.50
N ASN A 102 6.07 -5.12 -9.53
CA ASN A 102 6.98 -4.90 -8.42
C ASN A 102 8.45 -4.88 -8.91
N PRO A 103 9.21 -3.79 -8.70
CA PRO A 103 10.60 -3.66 -9.16
C PRO A 103 11.56 -4.72 -8.62
N ALA A 104 11.18 -5.44 -7.56
CA ALA A 104 11.99 -6.49 -6.99
C ALA A 104 11.65 -7.90 -7.51
N TYR A 105 10.62 -8.05 -8.35
CA TYR A 105 10.38 -9.30 -9.06
C TYR A 105 11.60 -9.72 -9.88
N ARG A 106 11.69 -11.02 -10.13
CA ARG A 106 12.65 -11.64 -11.03
C ARG A 106 11.91 -12.28 -12.20
N SER A 107 12.65 -12.89 -13.11
CA SER A 107 12.11 -13.50 -14.34
C SER A 107 10.88 -14.39 -14.08
N HIS A 108 10.91 -15.21 -13.02
CA HIS A 108 9.79 -16.08 -12.68
C HIS A 108 8.50 -15.31 -12.32
N GLU A 109 8.58 -14.33 -11.42
CA GLU A 109 7.39 -13.55 -11.05
C GLU A 109 6.93 -12.62 -12.19
N LEU A 110 7.87 -12.11 -12.99
CA LEU A 110 7.56 -11.32 -14.17
C LEU A 110 6.78 -12.14 -15.20
N GLU A 111 7.25 -13.34 -15.57
CA GLU A 111 6.58 -14.21 -16.53
C GLU A 111 5.14 -14.50 -16.09
N TYR A 112 4.95 -14.80 -14.80
CA TYR A 112 3.62 -15.02 -14.24
C TYR A 112 2.70 -13.81 -14.47
N VAL A 113 3.15 -12.60 -14.10
CA VAL A 113 2.34 -11.38 -14.25
C VAL A 113 2.06 -11.03 -15.71
N LEU A 114 3.05 -11.19 -16.59
CA LEU A 114 2.89 -10.98 -18.03
C LEU A 114 1.79 -11.87 -18.60
N ARG A 115 1.81 -13.16 -18.25
CA ARG A 115 0.83 -14.14 -18.75
C ARG A 115 -0.54 -13.97 -18.11
N GLN A 116 -0.61 -13.78 -16.79
CA GLN A 116 -1.87 -13.70 -16.07
C GLN A 116 -2.68 -12.46 -16.46
N SER A 117 -2.01 -11.31 -16.62
CA SER A 117 -2.67 -10.08 -17.07
C SER A 117 -2.90 -10.03 -18.58
N GLY A 118 -2.26 -10.90 -19.36
CA GLY A 118 -2.23 -10.81 -20.81
C GLY A 118 -1.58 -9.50 -21.26
N MET A 119 -0.45 -9.14 -20.67
CA MET A 119 0.17 -7.83 -20.88
C MET A 119 0.62 -7.65 -22.32
N ARG A 120 0.14 -6.58 -22.98
CA ARG A 120 0.47 -6.28 -24.37
C ARG A 120 1.73 -5.42 -24.52
N MET A 121 1.97 -4.54 -23.56
CA MET A 121 3.13 -3.67 -23.54
C MET A 121 3.74 -3.61 -22.14
N LEU A 122 5.07 -3.66 -22.06
CA LEU A 122 5.83 -3.46 -20.83
C LEU A 122 6.75 -2.24 -20.96
N VAL A 123 6.54 -1.24 -20.11
CA VAL A 123 7.48 -0.15 -19.87
C VAL A 123 8.35 -0.52 -18.68
N ALA A 124 9.68 -0.51 -18.81
CA ALA A 124 10.57 -0.91 -17.73
C ALA A 124 11.76 0.02 -17.60
N ALA A 125 12.28 0.21 -16.38
CA ALA A 125 13.63 0.74 -16.23
C ALA A 125 14.64 -0.22 -16.87
N GLU A 126 15.81 0.25 -17.30
CA GLU A 126 16.84 -0.64 -17.84
C GLU A 126 17.47 -1.49 -16.73
N ARG A 127 17.92 -0.83 -15.66
CA ARG A 127 18.53 -1.43 -14.48
C ARG A 127 18.17 -0.68 -13.21
N PHE A 128 18.15 -1.37 -12.07
CA PHE A 128 18.08 -0.75 -10.76
C PHE A 128 18.63 -1.66 -9.68
N LYS A 129 19.56 -1.16 -8.86
CA LYS A 129 20.30 -1.96 -7.86
C LYS A 129 20.88 -3.23 -8.52
N SER A 130 20.52 -4.42 -8.04
CA SER A 130 20.97 -5.70 -8.60
C SER A 130 20.11 -6.22 -9.75
N SER A 131 19.04 -5.52 -10.12
CA SER A 131 18.11 -5.93 -11.17
C SER A 131 18.56 -5.44 -12.55
N ASP A 132 18.76 -6.38 -13.47
CA ASP A 132 18.89 -6.13 -14.91
C ASP A 132 17.56 -6.46 -15.60
N TYR A 133 16.67 -5.48 -15.66
CA TYR A 133 15.32 -5.67 -16.18
C TYR A 133 15.34 -6.01 -17.67
N ALA A 134 16.21 -5.37 -18.44
CA ALA A 134 16.36 -5.64 -19.86
C ALA A 134 16.71 -7.12 -20.12
N ALA A 135 17.69 -7.67 -19.38
CA ALA A 135 18.06 -9.07 -19.50
C ALA A 135 16.91 -10.02 -19.09
N MET A 136 16.24 -9.74 -17.97
CA MET A 136 15.11 -10.56 -17.49
C MET A 136 13.91 -10.53 -18.46
N ILE A 137 13.67 -9.41 -19.15
CA ILE A 137 12.62 -9.32 -20.16
C ILE A 137 12.93 -10.21 -21.36
N GLU A 138 14.17 -10.18 -21.85
CA GLU A 138 14.58 -11.03 -22.97
C GLU A 138 14.56 -12.52 -22.62
N GLU A 139 14.83 -12.87 -21.36
CA GLU A 139 14.68 -14.24 -20.84
C GLU A 139 13.24 -14.74 -20.92
N VAL A 140 12.25 -13.94 -20.49
CA VAL A 140 10.85 -14.37 -20.39
C VAL A 140 10.04 -14.16 -21.67
N ARG A 141 10.49 -13.29 -22.57
CA ARG A 141 9.79 -12.93 -23.82
C ARG A 141 9.33 -14.17 -24.62
N PRO A 142 10.15 -15.22 -24.83
CA PRO A 142 9.71 -16.41 -25.57
C PRO A 142 8.47 -17.12 -24.96
N GLY A 143 8.27 -16.99 -23.64
CA GLY A 143 7.14 -17.56 -22.90
C GLY A 143 5.90 -16.67 -22.84
N CYS A 144 5.99 -15.43 -23.34
CA CYS A 144 4.96 -14.38 -23.20
C CYS A 144 4.51 -13.85 -24.57
N PRO A 145 3.76 -14.63 -25.39
CA PRO A 145 3.41 -14.25 -26.76
C PRO A 145 2.50 -13.02 -26.86
N GLU A 146 1.78 -12.67 -25.79
CA GLU A 146 0.94 -11.46 -25.75
C GLU A 146 1.77 -10.17 -25.60
N LEU A 147 3.04 -10.27 -25.15
CA LEU A 147 3.92 -9.12 -24.99
C LEU A 147 4.47 -8.64 -26.34
N GLU A 148 3.70 -7.80 -27.03
CA GLU A 148 4.04 -7.22 -28.33
C GLU A 148 5.12 -6.14 -28.24
N PHE A 149 5.05 -5.30 -27.19
CA PHE A 149 5.92 -4.14 -27.07
C PHE A 149 6.71 -4.14 -25.76
N THR A 150 7.99 -3.83 -25.86
CA THR A 150 8.83 -3.45 -24.71
C THR A 150 9.45 -2.09 -24.97
N VAL A 151 9.37 -1.24 -23.96
CA VAL A 151 9.96 0.10 -23.96
C VAL A 151 10.81 0.24 -22.70
N LEU A 152 12.12 0.33 -22.88
CA LEU A 152 13.04 0.65 -21.80
C LEU A 152 13.05 2.18 -21.61
N LEU A 153 12.83 2.62 -20.37
CA LEU A 153 12.95 4.02 -19.98
C LEU A 153 14.35 4.53 -20.29
N ASP A 154 14.45 5.80 -20.67
CA ASP A 154 15.69 6.46 -21.12
C ASP A 154 16.28 5.90 -22.43
N GLY A 155 15.70 4.83 -22.99
CA GLY A 155 16.08 4.25 -24.27
C GLY A 155 15.44 4.96 -25.48
N PRO A 156 15.91 4.66 -26.71
CA PRO A 156 15.46 5.34 -27.92
C PRO A 156 13.95 5.18 -28.18
N ARG A 157 13.36 4.02 -27.85
CA ARG A 157 11.93 3.78 -28.00
C ARG A 157 11.07 4.64 -27.08
N TRP A 158 11.55 4.96 -25.88
CA TRP A 158 10.85 5.86 -24.97
C TRP A 158 10.80 7.28 -25.53
N THR A 159 11.95 7.78 -26.01
CA THR A 159 12.04 9.08 -26.66
C THR A 159 11.17 9.16 -27.91
N GLU A 160 11.23 8.15 -28.79
CA GLU A 160 10.42 8.08 -30.01
C GLU A 160 8.91 8.11 -29.69
N LEU A 161 8.48 7.39 -28.64
CA LEU A 161 7.08 7.37 -28.22
C LEU A 161 6.57 8.76 -27.85
N LEU A 162 7.35 9.52 -27.08
CA LEU A 162 7.01 10.90 -26.70
C LEU A 162 7.07 11.85 -27.90
N GLU A 163 8.09 11.74 -28.75
CA GLU A 163 8.24 12.61 -29.93
C GLU A 163 7.11 12.45 -30.95
N ARG A 164 6.73 11.19 -31.25
CA ARG A 164 5.56 10.89 -32.09
C ARG A 164 4.29 11.41 -31.45
N GLY A 165 4.15 11.21 -30.15
CA GLY A 165 3.06 11.72 -29.34
C GLY A 165 2.86 13.23 -29.44
N ARG A 166 3.95 14.00 -29.32
CA ARG A 166 3.95 15.48 -29.46
C ARG A 166 3.52 15.96 -30.85
N GLN A 167 3.67 15.12 -31.86
CA GLN A 167 3.22 15.39 -33.24
C GLN A 167 1.81 14.84 -33.52
N GLY A 168 1.21 14.13 -32.56
CA GLY A 168 -0.10 13.50 -32.69
C GLY A 168 -1.25 14.49 -32.71
N ASP A 169 -2.38 14.09 -33.30
CA ASP A 169 -3.62 14.87 -33.34
C ASP A 169 -4.30 14.89 -31.96
N PRO A 170 -4.39 16.05 -31.26
CA PRO A 170 -5.07 16.13 -29.97
C PRO A 170 -6.55 15.71 -30.02
N ALA A 171 -7.20 15.86 -31.18
CA ALA A 171 -8.59 15.41 -31.34
C ALA A 171 -8.72 13.89 -31.26
N ARG A 172 -7.65 13.13 -31.55
CA ARG A 172 -7.62 11.67 -31.37
C ARG A 172 -7.68 11.29 -29.89
N LEU A 173 -6.91 11.98 -29.05
CA LEU A 173 -6.93 11.77 -27.61
C LEU A 173 -8.29 12.15 -27.02
N ALA A 174 -8.86 13.29 -27.44
CA ALA A 174 -10.20 13.70 -27.02
C ALA A 174 -11.28 12.67 -27.38
N ARG A 175 -11.21 12.05 -28.57
CA ARG A 175 -12.12 10.96 -28.96
C ARG A 175 -11.96 9.74 -28.05
N ALA A 176 -10.72 9.32 -27.77
CA ALA A 176 -10.45 8.20 -26.87
C ALA A 176 -10.99 8.47 -25.45
N GLN A 177 -10.74 9.67 -24.89
CA GLN A 177 -11.26 10.06 -23.58
C GLN A 177 -12.79 10.06 -23.53
N ALA A 178 -13.48 10.49 -24.59
CA ALA A 178 -14.95 10.55 -24.64
C ALA A 178 -15.63 9.16 -24.65
N GLU A 179 -14.89 8.09 -24.94
CA GLU A 179 -15.39 6.70 -24.91
C GLU A 179 -15.19 6.02 -23.54
N LEU A 180 -14.59 6.73 -22.58
CA LEU A 180 -14.32 6.22 -21.24
C LEU A 180 -15.49 6.48 -20.29
N SER A 181 -15.59 5.61 -19.30
CA SER A 181 -16.48 5.70 -18.15
C SER A 181 -15.66 5.63 -16.87
N ALA A 182 -16.12 6.30 -15.81
CA ALA A 182 -15.49 6.19 -14.49
C ALA A 182 -15.49 4.73 -13.97
N ASP A 183 -16.44 3.90 -14.41
CA ASP A 183 -16.54 2.50 -14.00
C ASP A 183 -15.62 1.55 -14.80
N ASP A 184 -14.93 2.05 -15.83
CA ASP A 184 -14.01 1.22 -16.61
C ASP A 184 -12.82 0.75 -15.75
N PRO A 185 -12.35 -0.51 -15.94
CA PRO A 185 -11.12 -0.98 -15.31
C PRO A 185 -9.94 -0.16 -15.83
N ILE A 186 -9.10 0.32 -14.94
CA ILE A 186 -7.91 1.11 -15.31
C ILE A 186 -6.63 0.66 -14.65
N ASN A 187 -6.71 -0.22 -13.65
CA ASN A 187 -5.53 -0.67 -12.94
C ASN A 187 -5.66 -2.12 -12.49
N ILE A 188 -4.59 -2.90 -12.67
CA ILE A 188 -4.41 -4.21 -12.07
C ILE A 188 -3.21 -4.11 -11.13
N GLN A 189 -3.43 -4.43 -9.86
CA GLN A 189 -2.38 -4.51 -8.84
C GLN A 189 -2.26 -5.92 -8.32
N TYR A 190 -1.05 -6.47 -8.38
CA TYR A 190 -0.78 -7.79 -7.83
C TYR A 190 -0.57 -7.72 -6.32
N THR A 191 -1.42 -8.43 -5.59
CA THR A 191 -1.30 -8.54 -4.14
C THR A 191 -0.30 -9.62 -3.77
N SER A 192 0.55 -9.36 -2.78
CA SER A 192 1.44 -10.37 -2.21
C SER A 192 0.57 -11.40 -1.47
N GLY A 193 0.09 -12.42 -2.19
CA GLY A 193 -0.66 -13.51 -1.60
C GLY A 193 0.17 -14.19 -0.52
N THR A 194 -0.40 -14.38 0.68
CA THR A 194 0.27 -15.17 1.71
C THR A 194 0.30 -16.65 1.30
N THR A 195 -0.75 -17.16 0.64
CA THR A 195 -0.94 -18.60 0.43
C THR A 195 -0.84 -19.07 -1.04
N GLY A 196 -0.18 -18.33 -1.95
CA GLY A 196 -0.05 -18.72 -3.36
C GLY A 196 0.48 -17.61 -4.29
N PHE A 197 0.40 -17.83 -5.61
CA PHE A 197 0.77 -16.83 -6.62
C PHE A 197 -0.03 -15.51 -6.44
N PRO A 198 0.57 -14.34 -6.72
CA PRO A 198 -0.06 -13.03 -6.56
C PRO A 198 -1.39 -12.90 -7.32
N LYS A 199 -2.40 -12.28 -6.71
CA LYS A 199 -3.71 -12.05 -7.37
C LYS A 199 -3.76 -10.65 -7.96
N GLY A 200 -4.22 -10.50 -9.20
CA GLY A 200 -4.38 -9.20 -9.85
C GLY A 200 -5.72 -8.54 -9.47
N ALA A 201 -5.73 -7.67 -8.47
CA ALA A 201 -6.91 -6.90 -8.10
C ALA A 201 -7.20 -5.82 -9.17
N THR A 202 -8.39 -5.86 -9.77
CA THR A 202 -8.81 -4.96 -10.86
C THR A 202 -9.58 -3.78 -10.29
N LEU A 203 -9.09 -2.57 -10.52
CA LEU A 203 -9.64 -1.32 -9.98
C LEU A 203 -10.08 -0.40 -11.11
N SER A 204 -11.20 0.29 -10.92
CA SER A 204 -11.73 1.29 -11.86
C SER A 204 -11.21 2.69 -11.58
N HIS A 205 -11.45 3.63 -12.51
CA HIS A 205 -11.22 5.05 -12.22
C HIS A 205 -12.01 5.50 -10.99
N HIS A 206 -13.28 5.10 -10.90
CA HIS A 206 -14.17 5.45 -9.81
C HIS A 206 -13.64 4.97 -8.46
N ASN A 207 -13.06 3.77 -8.39
CA ASN A 207 -12.52 3.26 -7.13
C ASN A 207 -11.32 4.08 -6.63
N ILE A 208 -10.29 4.23 -7.47
CA ILE A 208 -9.01 4.79 -7.02
C ILE A 208 -8.97 6.32 -7.04
N LEU A 209 -9.67 6.97 -7.96
CA LEU A 209 -9.72 8.44 -7.99
C LEU A 209 -10.44 8.98 -6.75
N ASN A 210 -11.62 8.41 -6.44
CA ASN A 210 -12.35 8.82 -5.24
C ASN A 210 -11.56 8.51 -3.97
N ASN A 211 -10.87 7.38 -3.89
CA ASN A 211 -10.10 7.06 -2.68
C ASN A 211 -8.94 8.03 -2.47
N GLY A 212 -8.17 8.33 -3.52
CA GLY A 212 -7.11 9.35 -3.46
C GLY A 212 -7.67 10.73 -3.11
N PHE A 213 -8.80 11.12 -3.72
CA PHE A 213 -9.47 12.38 -3.44
C PHE A 213 -9.92 12.49 -1.97
N PHE A 214 -10.69 11.53 -1.45
CA PHE A 214 -11.19 11.61 -0.08
C PHE A 214 -10.10 11.45 0.98
N VAL A 215 -9.03 10.68 0.70
CA VAL A 215 -7.86 10.66 1.58
C VAL A 215 -7.20 12.05 1.62
N GLY A 216 -7.07 12.71 0.48
CA GLY A 216 -6.57 14.09 0.39
C GLY A 216 -7.45 15.10 1.11
N GLU A 217 -8.77 15.00 0.99
CA GLU A 217 -9.74 15.82 1.73
C GLU A 217 -9.55 15.64 3.24
N LEU A 218 -9.36 14.41 3.72
CA LEU A 218 -9.13 14.12 5.14
C LEU A 218 -7.75 14.56 5.65
N CYS A 219 -6.77 14.75 4.75
CA CYS A 219 -5.49 15.42 5.04
C CYS A 219 -5.54 16.94 4.83
N HIS A 220 -6.71 17.48 4.46
CA HIS A 220 -6.93 18.89 4.13
C HIS A 220 -5.99 19.40 3.03
N TYR A 221 -5.83 18.64 1.95
CA TYR A 221 -4.98 19.07 0.85
C TYR A 221 -5.60 20.20 0.04
N THR A 222 -4.70 21.08 -0.40
CA THR A 222 -4.96 22.21 -1.29
C THR A 222 -3.86 22.26 -2.34
N GLU A 223 -3.96 23.20 -3.28
CA GLU A 223 -2.93 23.39 -4.29
C GLU A 223 -1.62 23.99 -3.75
N LEU A 224 -1.59 24.34 -2.45
CA LEU A 224 -0.41 24.82 -1.74
C LEU A 224 0.43 23.68 -1.16
N ASP A 225 -0.14 22.48 -1.08
CA ASP A 225 0.53 21.34 -0.48
C ASP A 225 1.60 20.74 -1.39
N ARG A 226 2.65 20.21 -0.77
CA ARG A 226 3.76 19.52 -1.42
C ARG A 226 4.01 18.24 -0.64
N VAL A 227 3.79 17.10 -1.28
CA VAL A 227 3.80 15.79 -0.62
C VAL A 227 5.07 15.05 -0.99
N CYS A 228 5.91 14.75 0.00
CA CYS A 228 7.07 13.87 -0.16
C CYS A 228 6.61 12.40 -0.15
N ILE A 229 6.82 11.69 -1.27
CA ILE A 229 6.30 10.34 -1.51
C ILE A 229 7.47 9.35 -1.71
N PRO A 230 8.16 8.93 -0.63
CA PRO A 230 9.19 7.88 -0.71
C PRO A 230 8.60 6.47 -0.83
N VAL A 231 7.30 6.31 -0.54
CA VAL A 231 6.61 5.02 -0.62
C VAL A 231 6.52 4.53 -2.08
N PRO A 232 6.54 3.20 -2.34
CA PRO A 232 6.65 2.70 -3.70
C PRO A 232 5.41 2.98 -4.56
N PHE A 233 5.61 3.45 -5.78
CA PHE A 233 4.54 3.73 -6.74
C PHE A 233 3.86 2.48 -7.29
N TYR A 234 4.57 1.35 -7.40
CA TYR A 234 3.93 0.10 -7.83
C TYR A 234 2.85 -0.41 -6.84
N HIS A 235 2.81 0.15 -5.63
CA HIS A 235 1.83 -0.17 -4.60
C HIS A 235 0.78 0.96 -4.50
N CYS A 236 -0.48 0.60 -4.20
CA CYS A 236 -1.61 1.51 -4.05
C CYS A 236 -1.35 2.72 -3.13
N PHE A 237 -0.47 2.58 -2.12
CA PHE A 237 -0.02 3.70 -1.29
C PHE A 237 0.60 4.82 -2.15
N GLY A 238 1.63 4.51 -2.94
CA GLY A 238 2.28 5.54 -3.76
C GLY A 238 1.37 6.03 -4.89
N MET A 239 0.76 5.12 -5.66
CA MET A 239 0.03 5.53 -6.86
C MET A 239 -1.36 6.14 -6.61
N VAL A 240 -2.05 5.74 -5.54
CA VAL A 240 -3.39 6.27 -5.23
C VAL A 240 -3.28 7.37 -4.19
N MET A 241 -2.81 7.04 -2.99
CA MET A 241 -2.74 8.04 -1.92
C MET A 241 -1.69 9.11 -2.22
N GLY A 242 -0.56 8.75 -2.84
CA GLY A 242 0.43 9.73 -3.27
C GLY A 242 -0.05 10.51 -4.49
N ASN A 243 -0.03 9.87 -5.66
CA ASN A 243 -0.18 10.60 -6.92
C ASN A 243 -1.59 11.16 -7.12
N LEU A 244 -2.65 10.36 -6.93
CA LEU A 244 -4.03 10.81 -7.18
C LEU A 244 -4.53 11.76 -6.10
N ALA A 245 -4.14 11.62 -4.83
CA ALA A 245 -4.47 12.62 -3.82
C ALA A 245 -3.84 13.98 -4.15
N CYS A 246 -2.59 14.00 -4.65
CA CYS A 246 -1.96 15.25 -5.05
C CYS A 246 -2.67 15.92 -6.23
N THR A 247 -2.83 15.20 -7.34
CA THR A 247 -3.36 15.78 -8.58
C THR A 247 -4.84 16.12 -8.53
N SER A 248 -5.62 15.48 -7.67
CA SER A 248 -7.02 15.85 -7.47
C SER A 248 -7.19 17.18 -6.71
N HIS A 249 -6.16 17.66 -6.01
CA HIS A 249 -6.17 18.91 -5.24
C HIS A 249 -5.25 20.01 -5.82
N GLY A 250 -4.48 19.71 -6.87
CA GLY A 250 -3.48 20.65 -7.40
C GLY A 250 -2.20 20.74 -6.59
N ALA A 251 -1.98 19.81 -5.66
CA ALA A 251 -0.77 19.72 -4.84
C ALA A 251 0.41 19.14 -5.64
N ALA A 252 1.64 19.36 -5.18
CA ALA A 252 2.84 18.84 -5.85
C ALA A 252 3.23 17.44 -5.33
N MET A 253 3.48 16.51 -6.25
CA MET A 253 4.13 15.23 -5.96
C MET A 253 5.65 15.45 -5.88
N VAL A 254 6.29 15.11 -4.76
CA VAL A 254 7.74 15.19 -4.60
C VAL A 254 8.31 13.77 -4.46
N ILE A 255 9.08 13.34 -5.44
CA ILE A 255 9.81 12.07 -5.44
C ILE A 255 11.21 12.32 -4.86
N PRO A 256 11.51 11.83 -3.65
CA PRO A 256 12.81 12.08 -3.04
C PRO A 256 13.93 11.27 -3.69
N ALA A 257 13.66 10.00 -3.99
CA ALA A 257 14.61 9.05 -4.56
C ALA A 257 13.88 7.86 -5.22
N PRO A 258 14.55 7.03 -6.05
CA PRO A 258 13.92 5.87 -6.69
C PRO A 258 13.47 4.78 -5.72
N SER A 259 14.11 4.69 -4.55
CA SER A 259 13.64 3.91 -3.41
C SER A 259 13.82 4.72 -2.13
N PHE A 260 13.12 4.37 -1.06
CA PHE A 260 13.28 5.05 0.23
C PHE A 260 14.74 5.03 0.70
N GLU A 261 15.24 6.23 0.99
CA GLU A 261 16.53 6.52 1.60
C GLU A 261 16.30 7.65 2.62
N PRO A 262 16.64 7.47 3.92
CA PRO A 262 16.34 8.44 4.98
C PRO A 262 16.86 9.85 4.68
N ALA A 263 18.16 9.99 4.46
CA ALA A 263 18.80 11.28 4.15
C ALA A 263 18.22 11.96 2.91
N ALA A 264 17.97 11.23 1.83
CA ALA A 264 17.37 11.78 0.61
C ALA A 264 15.92 12.24 0.84
N THR A 265 15.17 11.51 1.66
CA THR A 265 13.79 11.85 2.03
C THR A 265 13.75 13.14 2.85
N LEU A 266 14.60 13.25 3.88
CA LEU A 266 14.69 14.45 4.72
C LEU A 266 15.18 15.67 3.93
N ALA A 267 16.21 15.48 3.09
CA ALA A 267 16.70 16.54 2.20
C ALA A 267 15.64 17.02 1.19
N ALA A 268 14.80 16.12 0.69
CA ALA A 268 13.70 16.49 -0.20
C ALA A 268 12.59 17.27 0.54
N VAL A 269 12.28 16.88 1.79
CA VAL A 269 11.32 17.60 2.63
C VAL A 269 11.77 19.04 2.85
N GLU A 270 13.02 19.24 3.25
CA GLU A 270 13.59 20.58 3.46
C GLU A 270 13.64 21.38 2.14
N ALA A 271 14.29 20.83 1.10
CA ALA A 271 14.56 21.56 -0.14
C ALA A 271 13.30 21.96 -0.90
N GLU A 272 12.23 21.18 -0.78
CA GLU A 272 10.94 21.46 -1.42
C GLU A 272 9.89 21.99 -0.43
N SER A 273 10.27 22.27 0.82
CA SER A 273 9.37 22.72 1.89
C SER A 273 8.08 21.90 1.93
N CYS A 274 8.23 20.58 1.97
CA CYS A 274 7.10 19.66 1.92
C CYS A 274 6.16 19.89 3.11
N THR A 275 4.86 19.89 2.85
CA THR A 275 3.81 20.03 3.88
C THR A 275 3.37 18.69 4.43
N SER A 276 3.62 17.62 3.67
CA SER A 276 3.21 16.27 3.99
C SER A 276 4.29 15.26 3.66
N LEU A 277 4.48 14.26 4.53
CA LEU A 277 5.41 13.14 4.32
C LEU A 277 4.70 11.80 4.46
N TYR A 278 4.90 10.92 3.47
CA TYR A 278 4.33 9.57 3.49
C TYR A 278 5.36 8.52 3.85
N GLY A 279 4.94 7.51 4.59
CA GLY A 279 5.84 6.41 4.94
C GLY A 279 5.11 5.24 5.59
N VAL A 280 5.84 4.14 5.71
CA VAL A 280 5.50 3.08 6.66
C VAL A 280 6.25 3.34 7.97
N PRO A 281 5.83 2.79 9.12
CA PRO A 281 6.48 3.03 10.42
C PRO A 281 8.02 2.85 10.40
N THR A 282 8.52 1.83 9.72
CA THR A 282 9.97 1.58 9.62
C THR A 282 10.73 2.70 8.89
N MET A 283 10.10 3.36 7.90
CA MET A 283 10.70 4.51 7.22
C MET A 283 10.86 5.70 8.16
N PHE A 284 9.84 5.98 8.99
CA PHE A 284 9.92 7.06 9.97
C PHE A 284 10.94 6.77 11.07
N ILE A 285 11.03 5.52 11.54
CA ILE A 285 12.09 5.09 12.47
C ILE A 285 13.47 5.37 11.85
N SER A 286 13.70 4.95 10.61
CA SER A 286 14.97 5.17 9.93
C SER A 286 15.27 6.65 9.68
N ALA A 287 14.25 7.47 9.39
CA ALA A 287 14.42 8.91 9.25
C ALA A 287 14.77 9.59 10.59
N LEU A 288 14.08 9.25 11.69
CA LEU A 288 14.37 9.78 13.03
C LEU A 288 15.76 9.37 13.55
N ALA A 289 16.26 8.21 13.11
CA ALA A 289 17.57 7.67 13.44
C ALA A 289 18.70 8.14 12.50
N ASP A 290 18.39 8.93 11.46
CA ASP A 290 19.41 9.45 10.55
C ASP A 290 20.40 10.36 11.31
N PRO A 291 21.72 10.16 11.19
CA PRO A 291 22.72 10.96 11.91
C PRO A 291 22.63 12.47 11.61
N GLY A 292 22.13 12.83 10.42
CA GLY A 292 21.91 14.20 9.98
C GLY A 292 20.55 14.76 10.36
N PHE A 293 19.65 14.00 11.01
CA PHE A 293 18.26 14.38 11.26
C PHE A 293 18.13 15.81 11.82
N ALA A 294 18.92 16.16 12.84
CA ALA A 294 18.84 17.45 13.51
C ALA A 294 19.29 18.65 12.67
N SER A 295 19.89 18.42 11.50
CA SER A 295 20.35 19.49 10.60
C SER A 295 19.31 19.90 9.56
N TYR A 296 18.26 19.09 9.34
CA TYR A 296 17.22 19.40 8.36
C TYR A 296 16.14 20.30 8.95
N ASP A 297 15.74 21.33 8.21
CA ASP A 297 14.54 22.09 8.52
C ASP A 297 13.28 21.35 8.03
N LEU A 298 12.54 20.80 9.00
CA LEU A 298 11.29 20.08 8.75
C LEU A 298 10.04 20.92 9.09
N SER A 299 10.21 22.23 9.37
CA SER A 299 9.12 23.09 9.84
C SER A 299 7.98 23.30 8.83
N GLY A 300 8.20 22.96 7.56
CA GLY A 300 7.15 22.94 6.54
C GLY A 300 6.12 21.83 6.75
N LEU A 301 6.50 20.72 7.39
CA LEU A 301 5.61 19.59 7.61
C LEU A 301 4.49 19.94 8.60
N ARG A 302 3.25 19.57 8.26
CA ARG A 302 2.08 19.64 9.14
C ARG A 302 1.39 18.29 9.30
N THR A 303 1.35 17.51 8.23
CA THR A 303 0.57 16.27 8.11
C THR A 303 1.39 15.20 7.40
N GLY A 304 0.76 14.07 7.13
CA GLY A 304 1.34 12.94 6.42
C GLY A 304 0.47 11.71 6.58
N ILE A 305 0.87 10.65 5.91
CA ILE A 305 0.25 9.34 6.07
C ILE A 305 1.30 8.36 6.55
N MET A 306 0.99 7.70 7.65
CA MET A 306 1.70 6.52 8.09
C MET A 306 0.79 5.31 7.96
N ALA A 307 1.16 4.33 7.15
CA ALA A 307 0.29 3.19 6.85
C ALA A 307 1.09 1.92 6.55
N GLY A 308 0.38 0.82 6.29
CA GLY A 308 0.98 -0.45 5.82
C GLY A 308 1.38 -1.42 6.92
N SER A 309 1.60 -0.95 8.14
CA SER A 309 1.78 -1.78 9.35
C SER A 309 1.35 -0.99 10.60
N PRO A 310 1.10 -1.66 11.74
CA PRO A 310 0.87 -0.99 13.01
C PRO A 310 2.00 -0.02 13.36
N CYS A 311 1.64 1.16 13.85
CA CYS A 311 2.59 2.17 14.27
C CYS A 311 2.89 2.02 15.78
N PRO A 312 4.16 1.90 16.20
CA PRO A 312 4.51 1.99 17.60
C PRO A 312 4.22 3.40 18.16
N VAL A 313 3.55 3.46 19.31
CA VAL A 313 3.16 4.71 19.99
C VAL A 313 4.33 5.70 20.13
N GLU A 314 5.50 5.22 20.54
CA GLU A 314 6.67 6.07 20.77
C GLU A 314 7.22 6.66 19.47
N VAL A 315 7.16 5.92 18.36
CA VAL A 315 7.54 6.43 17.04
C VAL A 315 6.58 7.52 16.59
N MET A 316 5.28 7.35 16.81
CA MET A 316 4.29 8.38 16.49
C MET A 316 4.54 9.67 17.27
N LYS A 317 4.81 9.57 18.58
CA LYS A 317 5.15 10.73 19.41
C LYS A 317 6.40 11.45 18.88
N GLU A 318 7.45 10.70 18.57
CA GLU A 318 8.66 11.29 17.99
C GLU A 318 8.43 11.97 16.63
N VAL A 319 7.60 11.38 15.76
CA VAL A 319 7.23 12.00 14.48
C VAL A 319 6.46 13.31 14.70
N ILE A 320 5.51 13.33 15.64
CA ILE A 320 4.75 14.54 15.98
C ILE A 320 5.69 15.61 16.55
N ASP A 321 6.49 15.25 17.56
CA ASP A 321 7.28 16.20 18.34
C ASP A 321 8.51 16.71 17.59
N ARG A 322 9.17 15.85 16.80
CA ARG A 322 10.46 16.15 16.15
C ARG A 322 10.33 16.51 14.67
N MET A 323 9.29 16.05 13.98
CA MET A 323 9.04 16.38 12.57
C MET A 323 7.91 17.38 12.37
N GLY A 324 7.16 17.77 13.42
CA GLY A 324 6.08 18.76 13.33
C GLY A 324 4.79 18.23 12.69
N MET A 325 4.69 16.92 12.45
CA MET A 325 3.56 16.26 11.77
C MET A 325 2.37 16.06 12.70
N THR A 326 1.87 17.14 13.30
CA THR A 326 0.77 17.14 14.29
C THR A 326 -0.57 16.63 13.75
N GLU A 327 -0.75 16.63 12.42
CA GLU A 327 -1.94 16.15 11.73
C GLU A 327 -1.72 14.80 11.02
N VAL A 328 -0.65 14.07 11.34
CA VAL A 328 -0.36 12.76 10.73
C VAL A 328 -1.53 11.80 10.88
N SER A 329 -1.86 11.12 9.78
CA SER A 329 -2.98 10.19 9.69
C SER A 329 -2.50 8.74 9.59
N ILE A 330 -3.17 7.84 10.30
CA ILE A 330 -3.07 6.40 10.10
C ILE A 330 -4.17 5.96 9.16
N CYS A 331 -3.79 5.25 8.10
CA CYS A 331 -4.73 4.67 7.14
C CYS A 331 -4.66 3.14 7.20
N TYR A 332 -5.82 2.50 7.16
CA TYR A 332 -5.94 1.06 6.99
C TYR A 332 -6.75 0.72 5.76
N GLY A 333 -6.37 -0.39 5.13
CA GLY A 333 -6.98 -0.89 3.94
C GLY A 333 -6.12 -1.92 3.22
N MET A 334 -6.60 -2.34 2.06
CA MET A 334 -5.97 -3.35 1.21
C MET A 334 -6.08 -2.93 -0.25
N THR A 335 -5.29 -3.55 -1.13
CA THR A 335 -5.33 -3.24 -2.56
C THR A 335 -6.75 -3.35 -3.13
N GLU A 336 -7.50 -4.37 -2.69
CA GLU A 336 -8.87 -4.65 -3.08
C GLU A 336 -9.89 -3.58 -2.61
N THR A 337 -9.48 -2.64 -1.76
CA THR A 337 -10.30 -1.52 -1.27
C THR A 337 -9.72 -0.15 -1.67
N SER A 338 -8.88 -0.11 -2.72
CA SER A 338 -8.49 1.10 -3.46
C SER A 338 -7.71 2.27 -2.82
N PRO A 339 -6.87 2.16 -1.76
CA PRO A 339 -6.77 1.13 -0.76
C PRO A 339 -7.50 1.45 0.54
N VAL A 340 -7.77 2.71 0.88
CA VAL A 340 -8.15 3.09 2.26
C VAL A 340 -9.62 2.81 2.55
N SER A 341 -9.86 2.04 3.61
CA SER A 341 -11.20 1.82 4.17
C SER A 341 -11.46 2.69 5.41
N THR A 342 -10.43 2.89 6.24
CA THR A 342 -10.51 3.68 7.47
C THR A 342 -9.28 4.57 7.62
N GLN A 343 -9.46 5.70 8.28
CA GLN A 343 -8.41 6.70 8.48
C GLN A 343 -8.59 7.42 9.81
N THR A 344 -7.52 7.78 10.50
CA THR A 344 -7.59 8.70 11.64
C THR A 344 -7.63 10.13 11.13
N ARG A 345 -8.29 11.03 11.86
CA ARG A 345 -8.47 12.43 11.47
C ARG A 345 -7.47 13.36 12.17
N ALA A 346 -7.30 14.55 11.59
CA ALA A 346 -6.42 15.60 12.10
C ALA A 346 -6.86 16.20 13.45
N ASP A 347 -8.09 15.94 13.88
CA ASP A 347 -8.64 16.33 15.18
C ASP A 347 -8.72 15.17 16.19
N ASP A 348 -8.43 13.94 15.77
CA ASP A 348 -8.38 12.79 16.69
C ASP A 348 -7.26 12.96 17.73
N SER A 349 -7.46 12.44 18.95
CA SER A 349 -6.40 12.45 19.96
C SER A 349 -5.20 11.59 19.53
N VAL A 350 -4.02 11.88 20.08
CA VAL A 350 -2.82 11.05 19.84
C VAL A 350 -3.10 9.58 20.21
N GLU A 351 -3.81 9.34 21.31
CA GLU A 351 -4.22 8.00 21.74
C GLU A 351 -5.05 7.27 20.66
N ARG A 352 -6.05 7.94 20.07
CA ARG A 352 -6.84 7.37 18.97
C ARG A 352 -5.96 7.05 17.76
N ARG A 353 -5.01 7.93 17.42
CA ARG A 353 -4.12 7.72 16.27
C ARG A 353 -3.16 6.56 16.43
N VAL A 354 -2.74 6.25 17.65
CA VAL A 354 -1.76 5.17 17.89
C VAL A 354 -2.41 3.83 18.22
N SER A 355 -3.62 3.82 18.78
CA SER A 355 -4.31 2.60 19.22
C SER A 355 -5.34 2.07 18.22
N THR A 356 -5.66 2.87 17.19
CA THR A 356 -6.70 2.55 16.20
C THR A 356 -6.19 2.80 14.79
N VAL A 357 -6.95 2.32 13.81
CA VAL A 357 -6.82 2.67 12.40
C VAL A 357 -7.90 3.68 11.97
N GLY A 358 -8.45 4.39 12.95
CA GLY A 358 -9.42 5.45 12.76
C GLY A 358 -10.82 4.97 12.46
N ARG A 359 -11.58 5.85 11.80
CA ARG A 359 -12.99 5.67 11.46
C ARG A 359 -13.15 5.42 9.98
N VAL A 360 -14.29 4.83 9.59
CA VAL A 360 -14.66 4.59 8.19
C VAL A 360 -14.47 5.83 7.31
N GLY A 361 -13.96 5.62 6.10
CA GLY A 361 -13.75 6.66 5.10
C GLY A 361 -15.07 7.20 4.52
N PRO A 362 -15.06 8.41 3.93
CA PRO A 362 -16.21 8.98 3.23
C PRO A 362 -16.84 8.00 2.24
N HIS A 363 -18.17 7.92 2.21
CA HIS A 363 -19.00 7.06 1.33
C HIS A 363 -18.73 5.56 1.40
N LEU A 364 -18.04 5.10 2.45
CA LEU A 364 -17.80 3.69 2.71
C LEU A 364 -18.63 3.19 3.89
N GLU A 365 -18.83 1.88 3.92
CA GLU A 365 -19.42 1.18 5.05
C GLU A 365 -18.44 0.13 5.53
N VAL A 366 -18.40 -0.08 6.85
CA VAL A 366 -17.63 -1.13 7.49
C VAL A 366 -18.46 -1.84 8.54
N LYS A 367 -18.20 -3.13 8.74
CA LYS A 367 -18.77 -3.90 9.85
C LYS A 367 -17.75 -4.90 10.38
N VAL A 368 -17.91 -5.29 11.64
CA VAL A 368 -17.18 -6.42 12.23
C VAL A 368 -18.15 -7.58 12.39
N VAL A 369 -17.80 -8.75 11.84
CA VAL A 369 -18.66 -9.94 11.84
C VAL A 369 -18.01 -11.13 12.53
N ASP A 370 -18.82 -11.97 13.14
CA ASP A 370 -18.37 -13.27 13.63
C ASP A 370 -18.04 -14.17 12.41
N PRO A 371 -16.81 -14.69 12.27
CA PRO A 371 -16.41 -15.45 11.07
C PRO A 371 -17.18 -16.76 10.87
N GLY A 372 -17.74 -17.35 11.94
CA GLY A 372 -18.48 -18.61 11.87
C GLY A 372 -19.93 -18.45 11.42
N THR A 373 -20.55 -17.32 11.76
CA THR A 373 -21.98 -17.05 11.53
C THR A 373 -22.23 -15.95 10.50
N GLY A 374 -21.23 -15.11 10.19
CA GLY A 374 -21.34 -13.95 9.32
C GLY A 374 -22.19 -12.80 9.88
N ARG A 375 -22.60 -12.88 11.14
CA ARG A 375 -23.44 -11.86 11.79
C ARG A 375 -22.57 -10.75 12.37
N THR A 376 -23.04 -9.51 12.27
CA THR A 376 -22.37 -8.38 12.90
C THR A 376 -22.34 -8.56 14.42
N VAL A 377 -21.15 -8.45 15.01
CA VAL A 377 -20.95 -8.55 16.46
C VAL A 377 -21.23 -7.20 17.14
N PRO A 378 -21.58 -7.17 18.44
CA PRO A 378 -21.60 -5.95 19.23
C PRO A 378 -20.27 -5.17 19.21
N CYS A 379 -20.32 -3.85 19.43
CA CYS A 379 -19.13 -3.04 19.69
C CYS A 379 -18.35 -3.60 20.89
N GLY A 380 -17.02 -3.58 20.80
CA GLY A 380 -16.10 -4.15 21.77
C GLY A 380 -15.80 -5.64 21.56
N GLU A 381 -16.59 -6.35 20.75
CA GLU A 381 -16.33 -7.75 20.43
C GLU A 381 -15.44 -7.90 19.18
N PRO A 382 -14.46 -8.84 19.20
CA PRO A 382 -13.60 -9.10 18.05
C PRO A 382 -14.33 -9.90 16.97
N GLY A 383 -14.03 -9.61 15.71
CA GLY A 383 -14.49 -10.37 14.56
C GLY A 383 -13.75 -9.98 13.28
N GLU A 384 -14.18 -10.52 12.14
CA GLU A 384 -13.66 -10.14 10.83
C GLU A 384 -14.16 -8.75 10.42
N LEU A 385 -13.25 -7.89 9.97
CA LEU A 385 -13.62 -6.63 9.34
C LEU A 385 -14.08 -6.87 7.89
N CYS A 386 -15.23 -6.29 7.54
CA CYS A 386 -15.71 -6.24 6.16
C CYS A 386 -15.89 -4.79 5.72
N THR A 387 -15.54 -4.49 4.47
CA THR A 387 -15.72 -3.16 3.85
C THR A 387 -16.67 -3.25 2.66
N ARG A 388 -17.51 -2.23 2.48
CA ARG A 388 -18.35 -2.06 1.29
C ARG A 388 -18.35 -0.60 0.83
N GLY A 389 -18.49 -0.39 -0.47
CA GLY A 389 -18.68 0.93 -1.07
C GLY A 389 -17.93 1.08 -2.38
N TYR A 390 -17.75 2.32 -2.83
CA TYR A 390 -17.10 2.64 -4.11
C TYR A 390 -15.65 2.15 -4.19
N SER A 391 -14.99 1.88 -3.07
CA SER A 391 -13.57 1.53 -3.05
C SER A 391 -13.30 0.05 -3.31
N VAL A 392 -14.31 -0.81 -3.22
CA VAL A 392 -14.17 -2.25 -3.46
C VAL A 392 -13.87 -2.49 -4.94
N MET A 393 -12.84 -3.29 -5.20
CA MET A 393 -12.38 -3.69 -6.53
C MET A 393 -13.51 -4.25 -7.41
N LEU A 394 -13.32 -4.21 -8.73
CA LEU A 394 -14.20 -4.87 -9.68
C LEU A 394 -14.12 -6.41 -9.56
N GLY A 395 -12.96 -6.92 -9.19
CA GLY A 395 -12.69 -8.34 -8.97
C GLY A 395 -11.23 -8.69 -9.22
N TYR A 396 -10.86 -9.95 -8.98
CA TYR A 396 -9.56 -10.47 -9.40
C TYR A 396 -9.57 -10.78 -10.90
N TRP A 397 -8.58 -10.26 -11.61
CA TRP A 397 -8.45 -10.39 -13.06
C TRP A 397 -8.45 -11.86 -13.49
N GLY A 398 -9.42 -12.28 -14.32
CA GLY A 398 -9.51 -13.66 -14.78
C GLY A 398 -9.81 -14.71 -13.69
N GLU A 399 -10.16 -14.30 -12.47
CA GLU A 399 -10.39 -15.20 -11.32
C GLU A 399 -11.74 -14.93 -10.63
N PRO A 400 -12.89 -15.22 -11.30
CA PRO A 400 -14.22 -14.94 -10.75
C PRO A 400 -14.55 -15.74 -9.48
N GLU A 401 -14.06 -16.98 -9.36
CA GLU A 401 -14.27 -17.82 -8.18
C GLU A 401 -13.61 -17.21 -6.94
N ARG A 402 -12.34 -16.80 -7.05
CA ARG A 402 -11.61 -16.11 -5.98
C ARG A 402 -12.22 -14.76 -5.66
N THR A 403 -12.86 -14.12 -6.64
CA THR A 403 -13.61 -12.87 -6.42
C THR A 403 -14.83 -13.14 -5.55
N ALA A 404 -15.60 -14.20 -5.84
CA ALA A 404 -16.78 -14.57 -5.07
C ALA A 404 -16.45 -15.08 -3.65
N GLU A 405 -15.23 -15.59 -3.43
CA GLU A 405 -14.72 -15.92 -2.09
C GLU A 405 -14.41 -14.66 -1.27
N ALA A 406 -13.93 -13.59 -1.91
CA ALA A 406 -13.49 -12.38 -1.23
C ALA A 406 -14.59 -11.32 -1.09
N VAL A 407 -15.51 -11.26 -2.06
CA VAL A 407 -16.61 -10.29 -2.11
C VAL A 407 -17.94 -11.04 -2.11
N ASP A 408 -18.72 -10.88 -1.05
CA ASP A 408 -19.99 -11.58 -0.89
C ASP A 408 -21.09 -11.05 -1.84
N ALA A 409 -22.24 -11.73 -1.87
CA ALA A 409 -23.38 -11.35 -2.70
C ALA A 409 -23.98 -9.97 -2.33
N ALA A 410 -23.72 -9.47 -1.12
CA ALA A 410 -24.11 -8.15 -0.63
C ALA A 410 -23.01 -7.10 -0.84
N ARG A 411 -21.96 -7.45 -1.60
CA ARG A 411 -20.80 -6.62 -1.97
C ARG A 411 -19.89 -6.24 -0.80
N TRP A 412 -19.92 -7.00 0.29
CA TRP A 412 -18.94 -6.87 1.35
C TRP A 412 -17.64 -7.57 0.94
N MET A 413 -16.57 -6.79 0.89
CA MET A 413 -15.20 -7.31 0.83
C MET A 413 -14.80 -7.81 2.22
N HIS A 414 -14.54 -9.11 2.33
CA HIS A 414 -13.99 -9.76 3.50
C HIS A 414 -12.49 -9.52 3.55
N THR A 415 -12.01 -8.77 4.55
CA THR A 415 -10.59 -8.38 4.58
C THR A 415 -9.68 -9.51 5.02
N GLY A 416 -10.21 -10.52 5.72
CA GLY A 416 -9.42 -11.53 6.41
C GLY A 416 -8.64 -11.02 7.62
N ASP A 417 -8.82 -9.74 7.99
CA ASP A 417 -8.24 -9.13 9.17
C ASP A 417 -9.26 -9.11 10.31
N LEU A 418 -8.78 -9.38 11.52
CA LEU A 418 -9.58 -9.30 12.73
C LEU A 418 -9.54 -7.89 13.29
N ALA A 419 -10.69 -7.39 13.72
CA ALA A 419 -10.83 -6.05 14.28
C ALA A 419 -11.82 -6.02 15.45
N VAL A 420 -11.71 -4.95 16.24
CA VAL A 420 -12.70 -4.54 17.25
C VAL A 420 -13.12 -3.12 16.91
N MET A 421 -14.44 -2.87 16.92
CA MET A 421 -15.01 -1.52 16.78
C MET A 421 -15.49 -1.05 18.15
N ASP A 422 -15.16 0.19 18.54
CA ASP A 422 -15.72 0.77 19.76
C ASP A 422 -17.06 1.49 19.52
N GLU A 423 -17.63 2.08 20.58
CA GLU A 423 -18.92 2.78 20.51
C GLU A 423 -18.87 4.08 19.69
N ASP A 424 -17.66 4.65 19.49
CA ASP A 424 -17.42 5.86 18.69
C ASP A 424 -17.11 5.54 17.22
N GLY A 425 -17.10 4.26 16.84
CA GLY A 425 -16.84 3.78 15.48
C GLY A 425 -15.35 3.73 15.10
N TYR A 426 -14.43 3.83 16.06
CA TYR A 426 -13.01 3.59 15.82
C TYR A 426 -12.73 2.10 15.74
N LEU A 427 -11.87 1.72 14.80
CA LEU A 427 -11.47 0.34 14.57
C LEU A 427 -10.03 0.10 15.03
N SER A 428 -9.80 -0.99 15.74
CA SER A 428 -8.46 -1.50 16.03
C SER A 428 -8.30 -2.87 15.39
N ILE A 429 -7.26 -3.03 14.56
CA ILE A 429 -6.93 -4.32 13.97
C ILE A 429 -6.23 -5.18 15.04
N THR A 430 -6.72 -6.38 15.30
CA THR A 430 -6.22 -7.28 16.36
C THR A 430 -5.48 -8.49 15.81
N GLY A 431 -5.49 -8.71 14.50
CA GLY A 431 -4.72 -9.78 13.86
C GLY A 431 -5.21 -10.13 12.47
N ARG A 432 -4.81 -11.30 11.98
CA ARG A 432 -5.32 -11.91 10.74
C ARG A 432 -5.98 -13.24 11.05
N ILE A 433 -7.08 -13.54 10.38
CA ILE A 433 -7.78 -14.82 10.53
C ILE A 433 -6.84 -15.99 10.22
N LYS A 434 -6.06 -15.88 9.14
CA LYS A 434 -5.09 -16.91 8.75
C LYS A 434 -3.89 -17.04 9.69
N ASP A 435 -3.63 -16.04 10.52
CA ASP A 435 -2.56 -16.09 11.50
C ASP A 435 -3.04 -16.46 12.90
N MET A 436 -4.37 -16.54 13.11
CA MET A 436 -4.96 -17.04 14.34
C MET A 436 -4.48 -18.46 14.60
N VAL A 437 -3.97 -18.71 15.81
CA VAL A 437 -3.47 -20.01 16.24
C VAL A 437 -4.56 -20.67 17.06
N ILE A 438 -5.01 -21.85 16.64
CA ILE A 438 -6.05 -22.60 17.35
C ILE A 438 -5.37 -23.64 18.24
N ARG A 439 -5.22 -23.31 19.51
CA ARG A 439 -4.52 -24.15 20.50
C ARG A 439 -5.51 -24.78 21.46
N GLY A 440 -5.74 -26.08 21.31
CA GLY A 440 -6.59 -26.85 22.24
C GLY A 440 -8.05 -26.36 22.29
N GLY A 441 -8.54 -25.75 21.21
CA GLY A 441 -9.87 -25.15 21.12
C GLY A 441 -9.92 -23.64 21.44
N GLU A 442 -8.81 -23.04 21.87
CA GLU A 442 -8.70 -21.60 22.12
C GLU A 442 -8.16 -20.86 20.90
N ASN A 443 -8.79 -19.74 20.55
CA ASN A 443 -8.33 -18.85 19.49
C ASN A 443 -7.31 -17.87 20.05
N LEU A 444 -6.05 -18.02 19.64
CA LEU A 444 -4.95 -17.16 20.05
C LEU A 444 -4.58 -16.22 18.91
N TYR A 445 -4.44 -14.94 19.25
CA TYR A 445 -4.12 -13.88 18.31
C TYR A 445 -2.63 -13.52 18.48
N PRO A 446 -1.74 -13.92 17.55
CA PRO A 446 -0.31 -13.68 17.70
C PRO A 446 0.07 -12.24 17.98
N ARG A 447 -0.68 -11.28 17.39
CA ARG A 447 -0.44 -9.85 17.55
C ARG A 447 -0.53 -9.39 19.01
N GLU A 448 -1.50 -9.86 19.77
CA GLU A 448 -1.63 -9.51 21.19
C GLU A 448 -0.36 -9.91 21.97
N ILE A 449 0.21 -11.07 21.63
CA ILE A 449 1.40 -11.61 22.26
C ILE A 449 2.64 -10.84 21.77
N GLU A 450 2.70 -10.50 20.48
CA GLU A 450 3.76 -9.67 19.89
C GLU A 450 3.82 -8.29 20.55
N GLU A 451 2.69 -7.59 20.68
CA GLU A 451 2.60 -6.26 21.31
C GLU A 451 3.07 -6.31 22.76
N PHE A 452 2.71 -7.36 23.51
CA PHE A 452 3.23 -7.56 24.85
C PHE A 452 4.74 -7.81 24.86
N LEU A 453 5.24 -8.69 23.98
CA LEU A 453 6.67 -9.03 23.93
C LEU A 453 7.55 -7.88 23.44
N HIS A 454 7.01 -6.94 22.65
CA HIS A 454 7.70 -5.69 22.30
C HIS A 454 8.04 -4.83 23.52
N THR A 455 7.36 -5.02 24.66
CA THR A 455 7.69 -4.33 25.92
C THR A 455 8.89 -4.93 26.66
N HIS A 456 9.42 -6.06 26.20
CA HIS A 456 10.62 -6.66 26.78
C HIS A 456 11.86 -5.82 26.42
N PRO A 457 12.72 -5.44 27.39
CA PRO A 457 13.84 -4.52 27.15
C PRO A 457 14.79 -5.02 26.07
N ASP A 458 15.02 -6.33 26.03
CA ASP A 458 15.97 -6.94 25.09
C ASP A 458 15.40 -7.22 23.69
N VAL A 459 14.09 -7.04 23.49
CA VAL A 459 13.43 -7.30 22.19
C VAL A 459 13.50 -6.05 21.33
N LEU A 460 14.08 -6.20 20.14
CA LEU A 460 14.07 -5.19 19.09
C LEU A 460 12.77 -5.29 18.26
N ASP A 461 12.40 -6.51 17.87
CA ASP A 461 11.20 -6.82 17.10
C ASP A 461 10.84 -8.31 17.33
N VAL A 462 9.56 -8.67 17.21
CA VAL A 462 9.07 -10.03 17.50
C VAL A 462 7.87 -10.39 16.63
N GLN A 463 7.85 -11.64 16.16
CA GLN A 463 6.77 -12.22 15.39
C GLN A 463 6.36 -13.55 16.01
N VAL A 464 5.06 -13.73 16.25
CA VAL A 464 4.50 -14.96 16.83
C VAL A 464 3.77 -15.74 15.74
N ILE A 465 3.99 -17.04 15.72
CA ILE A 465 3.37 -17.99 14.79
C ILE A 465 2.85 -19.22 15.53
N GLY A 466 1.86 -19.88 14.92
CA GLY A 466 1.45 -21.23 15.28
C GLY A 466 2.39 -22.26 14.65
N VAL A 467 2.76 -23.27 15.43
CA VAL A 467 3.52 -24.44 15.00
C VAL A 467 2.74 -25.71 15.34
N PRO A 468 2.83 -26.79 14.55
CA PRO A 468 2.11 -28.03 14.84
C PRO A 468 2.45 -28.60 16.23
N ASP A 469 1.43 -29.03 16.97
CA ASP A 469 1.61 -29.71 18.25
C ASP A 469 0.69 -30.95 18.34
N PRO A 470 1.22 -32.15 18.66
CA PRO A 470 0.43 -33.38 18.69
C PRO A 470 -0.71 -33.39 19.72
N LYS A 471 -0.64 -32.56 20.77
CA LYS A 471 -1.62 -32.54 21.86
C LYS A 471 -2.66 -31.45 21.67
N TYR A 472 -2.24 -30.25 21.27
CA TYR A 472 -3.08 -29.07 21.18
C TYR A 472 -3.47 -28.69 19.75
N GLY A 473 -3.00 -29.43 18.75
CA GLY A 473 -3.16 -29.10 17.33
C GLY A 473 -2.09 -28.10 16.89
N GLU A 474 -2.12 -26.91 17.50
CA GLU A 474 -1.06 -25.90 17.36
C GLU A 474 -0.52 -25.44 18.71
N GLU A 475 0.69 -24.90 18.69
CA GLU A 475 1.36 -24.28 19.82
C GLU A 475 2.10 -23.00 19.36
N LEU A 476 2.41 -22.10 20.28
CA LEU A 476 3.00 -20.81 19.95
C LEU A 476 4.54 -20.86 19.88
N MET A 477 5.11 -20.27 18.83
CA MET A 477 6.53 -19.95 18.71
C MET A 477 6.73 -18.44 18.50
N ALA A 478 7.62 -17.83 19.29
CA ALA A 478 8.06 -16.45 19.10
C ALA A 478 9.39 -16.41 18.34
N TRP A 479 9.42 -15.70 17.22
CA TRP A 479 10.64 -15.35 16.50
C TRP A 479 11.08 -13.96 16.95
N VAL A 480 12.29 -13.84 17.46
CA VAL A 480 12.74 -12.64 18.18
C VAL A 480 14.00 -12.07 17.54
N ARG A 481 13.97 -10.78 17.19
CA ARG A 481 15.15 -9.98 16.93
C ARG A 481 15.56 -9.29 18.22
N MET A 482 16.82 -9.43 18.58
CA MET A 482 17.37 -8.89 19.82
C MET A 482 17.91 -7.48 19.60
N ARG A 483 17.89 -6.65 20.66
CA ARG A 483 18.66 -5.40 20.67
C ARG A 483 20.15 -5.71 20.73
N GLU A 484 20.97 -4.81 20.19
CA GLU A 484 22.42 -4.95 20.18
C GLU A 484 22.98 -5.07 21.61
N GLY A 485 23.86 -6.05 21.83
CA GLY A 485 24.47 -6.32 23.13
C GLY A 485 23.60 -7.08 24.14
N ALA A 486 22.37 -7.47 23.78
CA ALA A 486 21.52 -8.30 24.64
C ALA A 486 21.85 -9.80 24.50
N GLU A 487 21.75 -10.54 25.60
CA GLU A 487 21.91 -12.00 25.61
C GLU A 487 20.71 -12.69 24.95
N PRO A 488 20.91 -13.74 24.12
CA PRO A 488 19.81 -14.41 23.42
C PRO A 488 18.70 -14.92 24.35
N LEU A 489 17.46 -14.55 24.05
CA LEU A 489 16.31 -14.98 24.86
C LEU A 489 16.00 -16.48 24.67
N THR A 490 15.81 -17.18 25.78
CA THR A 490 15.31 -18.57 25.80
C THR A 490 13.80 -18.61 26.01
N ALA A 491 13.19 -19.77 25.72
CA ALA A 491 11.77 -20.00 26.01
C ALA A 491 11.46 -19.86 27.51
N GLU A 492 12.38 -20.28 28.38
CA GLU A 492 12.25 -20.12 29.84
C GLU A 492 12.30 -18.64 30.24
N ALA A 493 13.19 -17.85 29.64
CA ALA A 493 13.30 -16.41 29.90
C ALA A 493 12.03 -15.67 29.46
N VAL A 494 11.54 -15.94 28.25
CA VAL A 494 10.26 -15.38 27.76
C VAL A 494 9.10 -15.81 28.65
N ARG A 495 9.05 -17.09 29.07
CA ARG A 495 8.02 -17.58 30.00
C ARG A 495 8.07 -16.88 31.35
N ALA A 496 9.27 -16.71 31.92
CA ALA A 496 9.47 -16.02 33.19
C ALA A 496 9.03 -14.55 33.08
N TYR A 497 9.33 -13.89 31.96
CA TYR A 497 8.85 -12.55 31.68
C TYR A 497 7.30 -12.53 31.59
N CYS A 498 6.68 -13.42 30.83
CA CYS A 498 5.23 -13.42 30.64
C CYS A 498 4.44 -13.85 31.90
N ALA A 499 5.07 -14.58 32.82
CA ALA A 499 4.41 -15.14 34.00
C ALA A 499 3.72 -14.04 34.85
N GLY A 500 2.44 -14.24 35.16
CA GLY A 500 1.63 -13.29 35.93
C GLY A 500 1.18 -12.06 35.15
N ARG A 501 1.59 -11.90 33.88
CA ARG A 501 1.25 -10.76 33.01
C ARG A 501 0.48 -11.14 31.75
N LEU A 502 0.70 -12.36 31.25
CA LEU A 502 -0.11 -12.99 30.20
C LEU A 502 -0.76 -14.28 30.71
N ALA A 503 -1.92 -14.61 30.16
CA ALA A 503 -2.57 -15.89 30.42
C ALA A 503 -1.65 -17.04 29.98
N HIS A 504 -1.58 -18.11 30.77
CA HIS A 504 -0.61 -19.19 30.59
C HIS A 504 -0.61 -19.82 29.17
N PHE A 505 -1.78 -19.88 28.52
CA PHE A 505 -1.96 -20.43 27.19
C PHE A 505 -1.56 -19.46 26.06
N LYS A 506 -1.33 -18.17 26.36
CA LYS A 506 -0.80 -17.16 25.42
C LYS A 506 0.72 -17.05 25.44
N ILE A 507 1.38 -17.73 26.37
CA ILE A 507 2.84 -17.67 26.53
C ILE A 507 3.48 -18.58 25.47
N PRO A 508 4.34 -18.07 24.56
CA PRO A 508 5.03 -18.90 23.58
C PRO A 508 5.77 -20.05 24.23
N ARG A 509 5.56 -21.27 23.71
CA ARG A 509 6.30 -22.46 24.18
C ARG A 509 7.70 -22.49 23.62
N TYR A 510 7.86 -22.01 22.39
CA TYR A 510 9.12 -22.01 21.66
C TYR A 510 9.58 -20.57 21.40
N VAL A 511 10.89 -20.37 21.39
CA VAL A 511 11.53 -19.09 21.04
C VAL A 511 12.64 -19.37 20.04
N HIS A 512 12.68 -18.59 18.97
CA HIS A 512 13.70 -18.64 17.94
C HIS A 512 14.30 -17.25 17.73
N VAL A 513 15.56 -17.07 18.13
CA VAL A 513 16.28 -15.80 17.95
C VAL A 513 16.84 -15.73 16.54
N VAL A 514 16.60 -14.61 15.84
CA VAL A 514 17.04 -14.38 14.46
C VAL A 514 17.65 -13.00 14.29
N GLU A 515 18.56 -12.87 13.32
CA GLU A 515 19.14 -11.57 12.95
C GLU A 515 18.15 -10.71 12.15
N GLU A 516 17.38 -11.34 11.24
CA GLU A 516 16.36 -10.71 10.41
C GLU A 516 15.15 -11.63 10.22
N PHE A 517 13.99 -11.04 9.93
CA PHE A 517 12.79 -11.78 9.56
C PHE A 517 12.71 -11.99 8.04
N PRO A 518 12.12 -13.10 7.57
CA PRO A 518 11.76 -13.23 6.17
C PRO A 518 10.69 -12.17 5.84
N MET A 519 11.01 -11.29 4.90
CA MET A 519 10.16 -10.17 4.51
C MET A 519 9.88 -10.18 3.02
N THR A 520 8.73 -9.63 2.65
CA THR A 520 8.47 -9.17 1.30
C THR A 520 9.25 -7.88 1.04
N VAL A 521 9.37 -7.55 -0.22
CA VAL A 521 10.08 -6.35 -0.73
C VAL A 521 9.41 -5.03 -0.34
N THR A 522 8.14 -5.05 0.11
CA THR A 522 7.46 -3.89 0.72
C THR A 522 7.70 -3.80 2.24
N GLY A 523 8.55 -4.64 2.82
CA GLY A 523 8.80 -4.71 4.26
C GLY A 523 7.72 -5.44 5.07
N LYS A 524 6.81 -6.21 4.43
CA LYS A 524 5.82 -7.02 5.16
C LYS A 524 6.40 -8.39 5.52
N ILE A 525 6.25 -8.82 6.77
CA ILE A 525 6.70 -10.13 7.28
C ILE A 525 6.03 -11.30 6.53
N ARG A 526 6.80 -12.35 6.22
CA ARG A 526 6.34 -13.61 5.60
C ARG A 526 6.22 -14.73 6.64
N LYS A 527 5.18 -14.70 7.47
CA LYS A 527 4.93 -15.71 8.53
C LYS A 527 4.84 -17.16 8.04
N ILE A 528 4.49 -17.39 6.77
CA ILE A 528 4.44 -18.75 6.20
C ILE A 528 5.83 -19.36 6.08
N GLU A 529 6.81 -18.59 5.61
CA GLU A 529 8.20 -19.05 5.57
C GLU A 529 8.75 -19.28 6.99
N MET A 530 8.31 -18.48 7.96
CA MET A 530 8.61 -18.69 9.37
C MET A 530 8.01 -20.01 9.88
N ARG A 531 6.76 -20.33 9.53
CA ARG A 531 6.11 -21.61 9.87
C ARG A 531 6.81 -22.81 9.23
N GLU A 532 7.16 -22.72 7.95
CA GLU A 532 7.90 -23.78 7.24
C GLU A 532 9.28 -24.02 7.85
N THR A 533 9.96 -22.95 8.26
CA THR A 533 11.25 -23.04 8.93
C THR A 533 11.10 -23.59 10.35
N ALA A 534 10.10 -23.12 11.10
CA ALA A 534 9.81 -23.60 12.43
C ALA A 534 9.44 -25.09 12.46
N ALA A 535 8.66 -25.57 11.49
CA ALA A 535 8.33 -26.98 11.35
C ALA A 535 9.60 -27.84 11.18
N ARG A 536 10.55 -27.39 10.35
CA ARG A 536 11.85 -28.07 10.16
C ARG A 536 12.74 -28.03 11.40
N LEU A 537 12.69 -26.93 12.17
CA LEU A 537 13.45 -26.79 13.41
C LEU A 537 12.93 -27.70 14.53
N LEU A 538 11.61 -27.92 14.57
CA LEU A 538 10.96 -28.73 15.60
C LEU A 538 10.91 -30.23 15.26
N ASP A 539 11.02 -30.58 13.98
CA ASP A 539 11.06 -31.95 13.47
C ASP A 539 12.18 -32.10 12.41
N PRO A 540 13.45 -32.21 12.84
CA PRO A 540 14.58 -32.28 11.91
C PRO A 540 14.54 -33.60 11.11
N PRO A 541 14.83 -33.58 9.79
CA PRO A 541 14.92 -34.81 9.01
C PRO A 541 16.00 -35.74 9.58
N ALA A 542 15.66 -37.02 9.68
CA ALA A 542 16.50 -38.08 10.26
C ALA A 542 17.81 -38.33 9.52
#